data_AF-A0A661KWR7-F1
#
_entry.id   AF-A0A661KWR7-F1
#
_cell.length_a   1.000
_cell.length_b   1.000
_cell.length_c   1.000
_cell.angle_alpha   90.00
_cell.angle_beta   90.00
_cell.angle_gamma   90.00
#
_symmetry.space_group_name_H-M   'P 1'
#
loop_
_entity.id
_entity.type
_entity.pdbx_description
1 polymer ?
#
loop_
_entity_poly.entity_id
_entity_poly.type
_entity_poly.pdbx_seq_one_letter_code
_entity_poly.pdbx_strand_id
1 'polypeptide(L)'
;MYDIHIFMYIRKARKTDKATGKSYIYYQLVEAYRTPRGPRQRVLLNLGKLNLDDRERKQLANRIEELITGQRTFIETPEEIERLARRFASKLRKEITRK
;
A
#
# COMPACT_ATOMS: atom_id res chain seq x y z
N MET A 1 25.65 -0.23 -9.70
CA MET A 1 24.47 0.41 -9.07
C MET A 1 23.44 -0.68 -8.88
N TYR A 2 23.08 -1.02 -7.63
CA TYR A 2 22.13 -2.09 -7.39
C TYR A 2 20.73 -1.61 -7.77
N ASP A 3 20.09 -2.33 -8.69
CA ASP A 3 18.69 -2.16 -9.05
C ASP A 3 17.85 -2.30 -7.77
N ILE A 4 17.38 -1.17 -7.24
CA ILE A 4 16.51 -1.15 -6.06
C ILE A 4 15.15 -1.58 -6.59
N HIS A 5 14.88 -2.88 -6.61
CA HIS A 5 13.52 -3.35 -6.80
C HIS A 5 12.68 -2.86 -5.62
N ILE A 6 11.93 -1.80 -5.87
CA ILE A 6 10.86 -1.29 -5.02
C ILE A 6 9.61 -2.04 -5.48
N PHE A 7 8.90 -2.68 -4.55
CA PHE A 7 7.52 -3.11 -4.82
C PHE A 7 6.65 -2.76 -3.62
N MET A 8 5.42 -2.34 -3.89
CA MET A 8 4.43 -2.07 -2.87
C MET A 8 3.44 -3.23 -2.75
N TYR A 9 3.01 -3.52 -1.53
CA TYR A 9 1.98 -4.52 -1.29
C TYR A 9 1.11 -4.12 -0.09
N ILE A 10 -0.09 -4.71 -0.03
CA ILE A 10 -1.02 -4.51 1.09
C ILE A 10 -0.95 -5.72 2.01
N ARG A 11 -0.58 -5.50 3.27
CA ARG A 11 -0.61 -6.55 4.30
C ARG A 11 -1.79 -6.40 5.25
N LYS A 12 -2.27 -7.53 5.76
CA LYS A 12 -3.20 -7.61 6.89
C LYS A 12 -2.44 -7.33 8.19
N ALA A 13 -3.06 -6.55 9.07
CA ALA A 13 -2.60 -6.30 10.42
C ALA A 13 -3.79 -6.38 11.38
N ARG A 14 -3.53 -6.77 12.63
CA ARG A 14 -4.55 -6.88 13.68
C ARG A 14 -4.37 -5.77 14.70
N LYS A 15 -5.45 -5.11 15.06
CA LYS A 15 -5.50 -4.15 16.17
C LYS A 15 -6.50 -4.65 17.20
N THR A 16 -6.06 -4.73 18.44
CA THR A 16 -6.95 -5.01 19.58
C THR A 16 -7.25 -3.70 20.27
N ASP A 17 -8.53 -3.41 20.41
CA ASP A 17 -9.02 -2.33 21.26
C ASP A 17 -8.82 -2.74 22.73
N LYS A 18 -8.02 -1.96 23.47
CA LYS A 18 -7.65 -2.29 24.85
C LYS A 18 -8.82 -2.14 25.83
N ALA A 19 -9.77 -1.25 25.54
CA ALA A 19 -10.88 -0.95 26.44
C ALA A 19 -11.99 -2.02 26.35
N THR A 20 -12.23 -2.52 25.13
CA THR A 20 -13.31 -3.47 24.85
C THR A 20 -12.82 -4.90 24.59
N GLY A 21 -11.51 -5.11 24.42
CA GLY A 21 -10.91 -6.39 24.03
C GLY A 21 -11.17 -6.79 22.58
N LYS A 22 -11.94 -6.01 21.81
CA LYS A 22 -12.34 -6.36 20.45
C LYS A 22 -11.18 -6.25 19.48
N SER A 23 -11.01 -7.25 18.63
CA SER A 23 -9.97 -7.29 17.60
C SER A 23 -10.53 -6.95 16.23
N TYR A 24 -9.79 -6.13 15.48
CA TYR A 24 -10.15 -5.74 14.13
C TYR A 24 -8.97 -5.95 13.18
N ILE A 25 -9.29 -6.37 11.96
CA ILE A 25 -8.34 -6.41 10.85
C ILE A 25 -8.31 -5.02 10.21
N TYR A 26 -7.10 -4.56 9.92
CA TYR A 26 -6.85 -3.39 9.11
C TYR A 26 -5.71 -3.69 8.13
N TYR A 27 -5.56 -2.82 7.15
CA TYR A 27 -4.63 -2.98 6.05
C TYR A 27 -3.59 -1.86 6.04
N GLN A 28 -2.37 -2.21 5.66
CA GLN A 28 -1.25 -1.29 5.54
C GLN A 28 -0.64 -1.42 4.16
N LEU A 29 -0.34 -0.29 3.53
CA LEU A 29 0.52 -0.23 2.35
C LEU A 29 1.98 -0.28 2.83
N VAL A 30 2.72 -1.23 2.30
CA VAL A 30 4.11 -1.49 2.67
C VAL A 30 4.97 -1.46 1.41
N GLU A 31 6.09 -0.78 1.52
CA GLU A 31 7.18 -0.80 0.54
C GLU A 31 8.17 -1.89 0.94
N ALA A 32 8.50 -2.76 0.00
CA ALA A 32 9.62 -3.68 0.11
C ALA A 32 10.76 -3.20 -0.80
N TYR A 33 11.98 -3.18 -0.26
CA TYR A 33 13.18 -2.73 -0.96
C TYR A 33 14.39 -3.56 -0.53
N ARG A 34 15.40 -3.67 -1.39
CA ARG A 34 16.65 -4.42 -1.09
C ARG A 34 17.72 -3.48 -0.53
N THR A 35 18.46 -3.99 0.44
CA THR A 35 19.67 -3.34 0.99
C THR A 35 20.85 -4.31 0.89
N PRO A 36 22.11 -3.84 1.01
CA PRO A 36 23.27 -4.75 1.10
C PRO A 36 23.17 -5.78 2.23
N ARG A 37 22.39 -5.48 3.28
CA ARG A 37 22.14 -6.37 4.42
C ARG A 37 20.86 -7.21 4.26
N GLY A 38 20.34 -7.35 3.04
CA GLY A 38 19.14 -8.12 2.73
C GLY A 38 17.88 -7.28 2.51
N PRO A 39 16.72 -7.94 2.27
CA PRO A 39 15.45 -7.27 2.02
C PRO A 39 14.96 -6.54 3.28
N ARG A 40 14.35 -5.38 3.08
CA ARG A 40 13.75 -4.54 4.12
C ARG A 40 12.33 -4.17 3.72
N GLN A 41 11.53 -3.82 4.71
CA GLN A 41 10.14 -3.39 4.54
C GLN A 41 9.88 -2.13 5.34
N ARG A 42 9.10 -1.21 4.79
CA ARG A 42 8.69 0.02 5.44
C ARG A 42 7.19 0.23 5.26
N VAL A 43 6.48 0.48 6.35
CA VAL A 43 5.07 0.88 6.27
C VAL A 43 5.00 2.29 5.71
N LEU A 44 4.31 2.45 4.59
CA LEU A 44 4.08 3.73 3.94
C LEU A 44 2.80 4.39 4.47
N LEU A 45 1.72 3.61 4.61
CA LEU A 45 0.42 4.15 4.95
C LEU A 45 -0.47 3.13 5.66
N ASN A 46 -1.21 3.58 6.68
CA ASN A 46 -2.34 2.82 7.22
C ASN A 46 -3.58 3.09 6.35
N LEU A 47 -4.10 2.04 5.70
CA LEU A 47 -5.25 2.11 4.80
C LEU A 47 -6.58 1.93 5.55
N GLY A 48 -6.53 1.39 6.77
CA GLY A 48 -7.72 1.10 7.57
C GLY A 48 -8.40 -0.19 7.12
N LYS A 49 -9.72 -0.29 7.28
CA LYS A 49 -10.49 -1.44 6.78
C LYS A 49 -10.67 -1.29 5.26
N LEU A 50 -10.53 -2.41 4.54
CA LEU A 50 -10.82 -2.51 3.12
C LEU A 50 -11.76 -3.69 2.92
N ASN A 51 -12.87 -3.47 2.23
CA ASN A 51 -13.79 -4.52 1.82
C ASN A 51 -13.42 -5.01 0.42
N LEU A 52 -12.22 -5.58 0.30
CA LEU A 52 -11.66 -6.11 -0.94
C LEU A 52 -11.24 -7.56 -0.71
N ASP A 53 -11.08 -8.36 -1.75
CA ASP A 53 -10.43 -9.66 -1.69
C ASP A 53 -8.89 -9.55 -1.84
N ASP A 54 -8.17 -10.69 -1.85
CA ASP A 54 -6.70 -10.69 -1.98
C ASP A 54 -6.22 -10.25 -3.37
N ARG A 55 -6.98 -10.52 -4.43
CA ARG A 55 -6.65 -10.11 -5.81
C ARG A 55 -6.85 -8.60 -5.98
N GLU A 56 -7.96 -8.07 -5.49
CA GLU A 56 -8.29 -6.65 -5.50
C GLU A 56 -7.29 -5.85 -4.67
N ARG A 57 -6.86 -6.36 -3.51
CA ARG A 57 -5.78 -5.74 -2.72
C ARG A 57 -4.46 -5.65 -3.49
N LYS A 58 -4.12 -6.70 -4.24
CA LYS A 58 -2.92 -6.69 -5.09
C LYS A 58 -3.05 -5.66 -6.21
N GLN A 59 -4.21 -5.59 -6.88
CA GLN A 59 -4.48 -4.58 -7.90
C GLN A 59 -4.39 -3.15 -7.32
N LEU A 60 -4.95 -2.93 -6.13
CA LEU A 60 -4.87 -1.65 -5.44
C LEU A 60 -3.42 -1.27 -5.11
N ALA A 61 -2.61 -2.20 -4.60
CA ALA A 61 -1.21 -1.93 -4.29
C ALA A 61 -0.42 -1.54 -5.55
N ASN A 62 -0.53 -2.34 -6.61
CA ASN A 62 0.11 -2.08 -7.89
C ASN A 62 -0.32 -0.73 -8.45
N ARG A 63 -1.61 -0.42 -8.40
CA ARG A 63 -2.11 0.85 -8.94
C ARG A 63 -1.63 2.06 -8.16
N ILE A 64 -1.52 1.96 -6.83
CA ILE A 64 -0.91 3.01 -6.01
C ILE A 64 0.57 3.20 -6.40
N GLU A 65 1.31 2.11 -6.56
CA GLU A 65 2.71 2.15 -6.97
C GLU A 65 2.88 2.86 -8.32
N GLU A 66 2.11 2.46 -9.34
CA GLU A 66 2.11 3.10 -10.67
C GLU A 66 1.84 4.60 -10.59
N LEU A 67 0.85 5.02 -9.80
CA LEU A 67 0.55 6.43 -9.60
C LEU A 67 1.69 7.19 -8.91
N ILE A 68 2.37 6.58 -7.95
CA ILE A 68 3.48 7.22 -7.22
C ILE A 68 4.73 7.32 -8.08
N THR A 69 5.04 6.28 -8.86
CA THR A 69 6.22 6.23 -9.74
C THR A 69 6.01 6.94 -11.08
N GLY A 70 4.77 7.31 -11.40
CA GLY A 70 4.41 7.90 -12.70
C GLY A 70 4.39 6.88 -13.83
N GLN A 71 4.38 5.58 -13.50
CA GLN A 71 4.28 4.51 -14.48
C GLN A 71 2.91 4.53 -15.14
N ARG A 72 2.91 4.47 -16.48
CA ARG A 72 1.68 4.31 -17.27
C ARG A 72 1.30 2.83 -17.31
N THR A 73 0.01 2.55 -17.18
CA THR A 73 -0.55 1.20 -17.33
C THR A 73 -1.49 1.18 -18.52
N PHE A 74 -1.45 0.09 -19.27
CA PHE A 74 -2.41 -0.21 -20.34
C PHE A 74 -3.51 -1.16 -19.84
N ILE A 75 -3.42 -1.61 -18.59
CA ILE A 75 -4.38 -2.52 -17.98
C ILE A 75 -5.53 -1.70 -17.42
N GLU A 76 -6.75 -2.04 -17.82
CA GLU A 76 -7.94 -1.44 -17.27
C GLU A 76 -8.04 -1.75 -15.76
N THR A 77 -8.20 -0.70 -14.98
CA THR A 77 -8.32 -0.80 -13.52
C THR A 77 -9.79 -0.65 -13.15
N PRO A 78 -10.38 -1.58 -12.36
CA PRO A 78 -11.75 -1.44 -11.89
C PRO A 78 -11.98 -0.09 -11.20
N GLU A 79 -13.14 0.53 -11.41
CA GLU A 79 -13.42 1.90 -10.95
C GLU A 79 -13.19 2.09 -9.44
N GLU A 80 -13.63 1.13 -8.63
CA GLU A 80 -13.42 1.16 -7.19
C GLU A 80 -11.93 1.14 -6.82
N ILE A 81 -11.12 0.32 -7.51
CA ILE A 81 -9.68 0.24 -7.29
C ILE A 81 -9.01 1.55 -7.70
N GLU A 82 -9.40 2.14 -8.84
CA GLU A 82 -8.86 3.42 -9.31
C GLU A 82 -9.18 4.55 -8.31
N ARG A 83 -10.42 4.62 -7.83
CA ARG A 83 -10.86 5.61 -6.83
C ARG A 83 -10.04 5.49 -5.55
N LEU A 84 -9.89 4.27 -5.02
CA LEU A 84 -9.10 4.01 -3.81
C LEU A 84 -7.62 4.33 -4.04
N ALA A 85 -7.06 3.92 -5.18
CA ALA A 85 -5.66 4.14 -5.52
C ALA A 85 -5.33 5.64 -5.58
N ARG A 86 -6.15 6.44 -6.26
CA ARG A 86 -5.97 7.91 -6.32
C ARG A 86 -6.04 8.56 -4.95
N ARG A 87 -7.00 8.16 -4.12
CA ARG A 87 -7.14 8.66 -2.74
C ARG A 87 -5.89 8.36 -1.91
N PHE A 88 -5.41 7.12 -1.94
CA PHE A 88 -4.27 6.71 -1.14
C PHE A 88 -2.94 7.24 -1.69
N ALA A 89 -2.77 7.31 -3.01
CA ALA A 89 -1.59 7.93 -3.63
C ALA A 89 -1.50 9.43 -3.29
N SER A 90 -2.62 10.16 -3.33
CA SER A 90 -2.65 11.57 -2.89
C SER A 90 -2.24 11.72 -1.43
N LYS A 91 -2.74 10.85 -0.55
CA LYS A 91 -2.36 10.85 0.87
C LYS A 91 -0.87 10.53 1.06
N LEU A 92 -0.37 9.51 0.36
CA LEU A 92 1.03 9.10 0.44
C LEU A 92 1.99 10.20 -0.06
N ARG A 93 1.68 10.90 -1.15
CA ARG A 93 2.49 12.04 -1.62
C ARG A 93 2.64 13.10 -0.53
N LYS A 94 1.56 13.43 0.18
CA LYS A 94 1.59 14.38 1.32
C LYS A 94 2.48 13.89 2.46
N GLU A 95 2.46 12.60 2.78
CA GLU A 95 3.31 12.02 3.82
C GLU A 95 4.79 11.96 3.40
N ILE A 96 5.08 11.80 2.11
CA ILE A 96 6.46 11.84 1.58
C ILE A 96 7.02 13.26 1.64
N THR A 97 6.25 14.28 1.24
CA THR A 97 6.70 15.69 1.24
C THR A 97 6.92 16.26 2.65
N ARG A 98 6.33 15.67 3.68
CA ARG A 98 6.46 16.10 5.08
C ARG A 98 7.74 15.61 5.78
N LYS A 99 8.48 14.70 5.16
CA LYS A 99 9.73 14.13 5.69
C LYS A 99 10.93 14.74 4.99
#